data_AF-J2KW78-F1
#
_entry.id   AF-J2KW78-F1
#
_cell.length_a   1.000
_cell.length_b   1.000
_cell.length_c   1.000
_cell.angle_alpha   90.00
_cell.angle_beta   90.00
_cell.angle_gamma   90.00
#
_symmetry.space_group_name_H-M   'P 1'
#
loop_
_entity.id
_entity.type
_entity.pdbx_description
1 polymer ?
#
loop_
_entity_poly.entity_id
_entity_poly.type
_entity_poly.pdbx_seq_one_letter_code
_entity_poly.pdbx_strand_id
1 'polypeptide(L)'
;MLKTYWVQVEGEPGNSAMAALRGDVQLNDGPTRPASAERMEASPGLWERDPPVRVRKAIPTFWIALRIREGRNRQVRRMTAAVGHPTLRLIRSSIGPYALDGMAQGAWRETEELADAG
;
A
#
# COMPACT_ATOMS: atom_id res chain seq x y z
N MET A 1 1.83 -12.29 -9.38
CA MET A 1 1.17 -12.38 -8.06
C MET A 1 0.66 -11.00 -7.60
N LEU A 2 -0.61 -10.92 -7.18
CA LEU A 2 -1.23 -9.72 -6.62
C LEU A 2 -0.68 -9.42 -5.22
N LYS A 3 -0.47 -8.15 -4.91
CA LYS A 3 -0.01 -7.67 -3.60
C LYS A 3 -0.91 -6.53 -3.15
N THR A 4 -1.40 -6.61 -1.91
CA THR A 4 -2.19 -5.55 -1.30
C THR A 4 -1.32 -4.77 -0.32
N TYR A 5 -1.39 -3.45 -0.42
CA TYR A 5 -0.70 -2.53 0.45
C TYR A 5 -1.70 -1.61 1.12
N TRP A 6 -1.64 -1.50 2.44
CA TRP A 6 -2.26 -0.42 3.18
C TRP A 6 -1.24 0.72 3.31
N VAL A 7 -1.62 1.88 2.80
CA VAL A 7 -0.73 3.02 2.63
C VAL A 7 -1.30 4.21 3.36
N GLN A 8 -0.58 4.71 4.35
CA GLN A 8 -0.88 6.00 4.96
C GLN A 8 -0.20 7.10 4.14
N VAL A 9 -0.96 8.09 3.70
CA VAL A 9 -0.49 9.20 2.86
C VAL A 9 -0.76 10.56 3.50
N GLU A 10 0.01 11.57 3.12
CA GLU A 10 -0.28 12.98 3.45
C GLU A 10 -1.44 13.53 2.61
N GLY A 11 -2.33 14.30 3.24
CA GLY A 11 -3.50 14.90 2.60
C GLY A 11 -4.56 13.87 2.20
N GLU A 12 -5.76 14.35 1.85
CA GLU A 12 -6.85 13.49 1.37
C GLU A 12 -6.74 13.28 -0.15
N PRO A 13 -6.53 12.04 -0.65
CA PRO A 13 -6.52 11.78 -2.08
C PRO A 13 -7.92 11.92 -2.68
N GLY A 14 -8.16 13.01 -3.42
CA GLY A 14 -9.41 13.26 -4.15
C GLY A 14 -9.72 12.23 -5.24
N ASN A 15 -10.90 12.32 -5.85
CA ASN A 15 -11.33 11.39 -6.90
C ASN A 15 -10.36 11.33 -8.09
N SER A 16 -9.75 12.45 -8.47
CA SER A 16 -8.75 12.51 -9.54
C SER A 16 -7.48 11.73 -9.20
N ALA A 17 -6.95 11.90 -7.99
CA ALA A 17 -5.78 11.16 -7.51
C ALA A 17 -6.08 9.65 -7.43
N MET A 18 -7.27 9.28 -6.94
CA MET A 18 -7.69 7.88 -6.88
C MET A 18 -7.88 7.27 -8.27
N ALA A 19 -8.41 8.02 -9.23
CA ALA A 19 -8.52 7.58 -10.62
C ALA A 19 -7.14 7.40 -11.26
N ALA A 20 -6.22 8.34 -11.06
CA ALA A 20 -4.85 8.25 -11.56
C ALA A 20 -4.12 7.02 -11.00
N LEU A 21 -4.27 6.72 -9.70
CA LEU A 21 -3.69 5.53 -9.08
C LEU A 21 -4.24 4.21 -9.65
N ARG A 22 -5.47 4.20 -10.18
CA ARG A 22 -6.08 3.02 -10.82
C ARG A 22 -5.61 2.83 -12.27
N GLY A 23 -5.28 3.93 -12.94
CA GLY A 23 -4.74 3.93 -14.30
C GLY A 23 -3.25 3.64 -14.37
N ASP A 24 -2.59 4.21 -15.37
CA ASP A 24 -1.15 4.18 -15.57
C ASP A 24 -0.49 5.43 -14.98
N VAL A 25 0.15 5.28 -13.83
CA VAL A 25 0.93 6.38 -13.25
C VAL A 25 2.27 6.45 -13.95
N GLN A 26 2.58 7.60 -14.57
CA GLN A 26 3.87 7.82 -15.18
C GLN A 26 4.96 7.97 -14.11
N LEU A 27 5.95 7.07 -14.12
CA LEU A 27 7.14 7.12 -13.28
C LEU A 27 8.40 7.27 -14.14
N ASN A 28 9.55 7.57 -13.53
CA ASN A 28 10.82 7.77 -14.25
C ASN A 28 11.31 6.55 -15.05
N ASP A 29 10.89 5.34 -14.65
CA ASP A 29 11.15 4.05 -15.30
C ASP A 29 9.95 3.56 -16.13
N GLY A 30 9.06 4.47 -16.55
CA GLY A 30 7.92 4.21 -17.42
C GLY A 30 6.55 4.17 -16.72
N PRO A 31 5.45 3.96 -17.47
CA PRO A 31 4.11 3.86 -16.90
C PRO A 31 3.96 2.63 -16.00
N THR A 32 3.14 2.71 -14.96
CA THR A 32 2.72 1.54 -14.18
C THR A 32 1.69 0.70 -14.92
N ARG A 33 1.55 -0.56 -14.53
CA ARG A 33 0.36 -1.33 -14.90
C ARG A 33 -0.85 -0.81 -14.12
N PRO A 34 -2.08 -1.00 -14.65
CA PRO A 34 -3.29 -0.69 -13.89
C PRO A 34 -3.32 -1.36 -12.52
N ALA A 35 -3.85 -0.63 -11.54
CA ALA A 35 -3.93 -1.06 -10.15
C ALA A 35 -5.35 -0.88 -9.61
N SER A 36 -5.64 -1.47 -8.43
CA SER A 36 -6.80 -1.03 -7.65
C SER A 36 -6.37 -0.06 -6.57
N ALA A 37 -7.17 0.97 -6.33
CA ALA A 37 -6.98 1.95 -5.27
C ALA A 37 -8.34 2.23 -4.61
N GLU A 38 -8.43 2.02 -3.31
CA GLU A 38 -9.62 2.24 -2.49
C GLU A 38 -9.24 3.08 -1.26
N ARG A 39 -10.12 3.99 -0.85
CA ARG A 39 -9.98 4.68 0.44
C ARG A 39 -10.35 3.71 1.56
N MET A 40 -9.64 3.79 2.68
CA MET A 40 -9.98 3.05 3.89
C MET A 40 -10.70 3.99 4.86
N GLU A 41 -11.80 3.54 5.45
CA GLU A 41 -12.58 4.33 6.40
C GLU A 41 -11.82 4.56 7.72
N ALA A 42 -10.97 3.59 8.10
CA ALA A 42 -10.19 3.65 9.32
C ALA A 42 -8.74 3.17 9.08
N SER A 43 -7.87 3.52 10.03
CA SER A 43 -6.55 2.90 10.16
C SER A 43 -6.71 1.38 10.32
N PRO A 44 -5.79 0.55 9.79
CA PRO A 44 -5.91 -0.92 9.83
C PRO A 44 -5.82 -1.55 11.24
N GLY A 45 -5.79 -0.76 12.32
CA GLY A 45 -5.75 -1.29 13.69
C GLY A 45 -4.48 -2.07 14.04
N LEU A 46 -3.40 -1.90 13.27
CA LEU A 46 -2.13 -2.57 13.50
C LEU A 46 -1.30 -1.85 14.58
N TRP A 47 -0.29 -2.56 15.07
CA TRP A 47 0.69 -2.07 16.04
C TRP A 47 1.25 -0.69 15.68
N GLU A 48 1.63 0.08 16.71
CA GLU A 48 2.27 1.37 16.52
C GLU A 48 3.68 1.21 15.93
N ARG A 49 4.14 2.22 15.19
CA ARG A 49 5.48 2.22 14.60
C ARG A 49 6.44 2.92 15.56
N ASP A 50 7.56 2.27 15.87
CA ASP A 50 8.69 2.88 16.56
C ASP A 50 9.93 2.92 15.62
N PRO A 51 10.50 4.10 15.30
CA PRO A 51 10.00 5.44 15.66
C PRO A 51 8.73 5.82 14.88
N PRO A 52 7.90 6.74 15.41
CA PRO A 52 6.67 7.16 14.74
C PRO A 52 6.94 7.75 13.36
N VAL A 53 5.93 7.72 12.50
CA VAL A 53 6.01 8.40 11.19
C VAL A 53 6.18 9.90 11.39
N ARG A 54 7.02 10.52 10.57
CA ARG A 54 7.16 11.98 10.57
C ARG A 54 5.89 12.58 9.99
N VAL A 55 5.06 13.17 10.85
CA VAL A 55 3.84 13.86 10.46
C VAL A 55 4.03 15.36 10.57
N ARG A 56 3.41 16.10 9.64
CA ARG A 56 3.26 17.55 9.76
C ARG A 56 1.93 17.79 10.46
N LYS A 57 1.93 18.36 11.67
CA LYS A 57 0.70 18.56 12.49
C LYS A 57 -0.44 19.27 11.75
N ALA A 58 -0.12 20.13 10.79
CA ALA A 58 -1.10 20.89 10.01
C ALA A 58 -1.68 20.12 8.80
N ILE A 59 -1.14 18.94 8.46
CA ILE A 59 -1.58 18.17 7.28
C ILE A 59 -2.23 16.86 7.77
N PRO A 60 -3.53 16.63 7.48
CA PRO A 60 -4.18 15.38 7.84
C PRO A 60 -3.59 14.20 7.07
N THR A 61 -3.80 12.98 7.57
CA THR A 61 -3.32 11.76 6.92
C THR A 61 -4.46 10.81 6.67
N PHE A 62 -4.41 10.08 5.55
CA PHE A 62 -5.45 9.14 5.15
C PHE A 62 -4.86 7.79 4.80
N TRP A 63 -5.68 6.75 4.92
CA TRP A 63 -5.32 5.40 4.54
C TRP A 63 -5.98 5.02 3.22
N ILE A 64 -5.19 4.39 2.34
CA ILE A 64 -5.68 3.78 1.10
C ILE A 64 -5.20 2.33 1.02
N ALA A 65 -6.02 1.48 0.40
CA ALA A 65 -5.62 0.15 -0.03
C ALA A 65 -5.22 0.22 -1.51
N LEU A 66 -3.94 -0.09 -1.81
CA LEU A 66 -3.42 -0.17 -3.17
C LEU A 66 -3.07 -1.62 -3.51
N ARG A 67 -3.62 -2.14 -4.61
CA ARG A 67 -3.39 -3.52 -5.06
C ARG A 67 -2.66 -3.51 -6.41
N ILE A 68 -1.45 -4.07 -6.44
CA ILE A 68 -0.58 -4.08 -7.64
C ILE A 68 -0.11 -5.50 -7.99
N ARG A 69 0.11 -5.77 -9.28
CA ARG A 69 0.66 -7.06 -9.76
C ARG A 69 2.15 -7.03 -10.08
N GLU A 70 2.73 -5.83 -10.21
CA GLU A 70 4.18 -5.59 -10.40
C GLU A 70 4.89 -5.33 -9.07
N GLY A 71 6.20 -5.11 -9.11
CA GLY A 71 7.06 -4.97 -7.92
C GLY A 71 8.29 -4.11 -8.17
N ARG A 72 8.15 -2.99 -8.89
CA ARG A 72 9.29 -2.09 -9.20
C ARG A 72 9.84 -1.45 -7.92
N ASN A 73 11.09 -0.98 -7.98
CA ASN A 73 11.75 -0.33 -6.85
C ASN A 73 10.87 0.79 -6.27
N ARG A 74 10.52 0.69 -4.98
CA ARG A 74 9.70 1.67 -4.23
C ARG A 74 8.40 2.08 -4.91
N GLN A 75 7.83 1.22 -5.75
CA GLN A 75 6.76 1.59 -6.67
C GLN A 75 5.57 2.28 -5.98
N VAL A 76 5.01 1.70 -4.92
CA VAL A 76 3.85 2.27 -4.20
C VAL A 76 4.14 3.68 -3.69
N ARG A 77 5.36 3.91 -3.16
CA ARG A 77 5.77 5.24 -2.66
C ARG A 77 5.90 6.25 -3.79
N ARG A 78 6.40 5.82 -4.95
CA ARG A 78 6.55 6.68 -6.13
C ARG A 78 5.20 6.99 -6.77
N MET A 79 4.29 6.02 -6.85
CA MET A 79 2.93 6.23 -7.36
C MET A 79 2.16 7.25 -6.53
N THR A 80 2.14 7.09 -5.21
CA THR A 80 1.43 7.99 -4.30
C THR A 80 2.03 9.41 -4.29
N ALA A 81 3.36 9.52 -4.35
CA ALA A 81 4.03 10.83 -4.51
C ALA A 81 3.72 11.50 -5.86
N ALA A 82 3.67 10.72 -6.96
CA ALA A 82 3.38 11.25 -8.30
C ALA A 82 1.97 11.85 -8.41
N VAL A 83 1.01 11.35 -7.62
CA VAL A 83 -0.35 11.92 -7.53
C VAL A 83 -0.50 12.96 -6.41
N GLY A 84 0.59 13.42 -5.81
CA GLY A 84 0.60 14.52 -4.82
C GLY A 84 0.40 14.11 -3.36
N HIS A 85 0.38 12.82 -3.04
CA HIS A 85 0.10 12.30 -1.70
C HIS A 85 1.23 11.39 -1.18
N PRO A 86 2.37 11.94 -0.73
CA PRO A 86 3.52 11.14 -0.29
C PRO A 86 3.16 10.10 0.78
N THR A 87 3.74 8.89 0.65
CA THR A 87 3.56 7.80 1.63
C THR A 87 4.32 8.07 2.94
N LEU A 88 3.59 8.03 4.06
CA LEU A 88 4.12 8.05 5.42
C LEU A 88 4.40 6.64 5.95
N ARG A 89 3.40 5.75 5.88
CA ARG A 89 3.47 4.36 6.34
C ARG A 89 3.04 3.43 5.21
N LEU A 90 3.75 2.31 5.06
CA LEU A 90 3.47 1.32 4.04
C LEU A 90 3.49 -0.07 4.66
N ILE A 91 2.37 -0.77 4.58
CA ILE A 91 2.19 -2.11 5.12
C ILE A 91 1.74 -3.00 3.97
N ARG A 92 2.47 -4.07 3.69
CA ARG A 92 1.99 -5.09 2.74
C ARG A 92 1.10 -6.05 3.51
N SER A 93 -0.21 -5.94 3.32
CA SER A 93 -1.20 -6.74 4.04
C SER A 93 -1.42 -8.10 3.41
N SER A 94 -1.19 -8.26 2.11
CA SER A 94 -1.24 -9.57 1.46
C SER A 94 -0.33 -9.71 0.24
N ILE A 95 0.02 -10.95 -0.06
CA ILE A 95 0.80 -11.36 -1.23
C ILE A 95 0.32 -12.73 -1.71
N GLY A 96 -0.36 -12.76 -2.86
CA GLY A 96 -1.00 -13.98 -3.35
C GLY A 96 -1.99 -14.54 -2.32
N PRO A 97 -1.87 -15.82 -1.91
CA PRO A 97 -2.74 -16.43 -0.92
C PRO A 97 -2.42 -16.02 0.53
N TYR A 98 -1.28 -15.37 0.79
CA TYR A 98 -0.84 -15.06 2.14
C TYR A 98 -1.30 -13.67 2.58
N ALA A 99 -1.88 -13.56 3.78
CA ALA A 99 -2.32 -12.32 4.39
C ALA A 99 -1.75 -12.15 5.81
N LEU A 100 -1.72 -10.91 6.31
CA LEU A 100 -1.26 -10.60 7.66
C LEU A 100 -2.22 -11.08 8.76
N ASP A 101 -3.47 -11.41 8.43
CA ASP A 101 -4.58 -11.88 9.30
C ASP A 101 -4.20 -12.23 10.75
N GLY A 102 -4.24 -11.21 11.62
CA GLY A 102 -4.04 -11.35 13.07
C GLY A 102 -2.61 -11.66 13.52
N MET A 103 -1.61 -11.66 12.63
CA MET A 103 -0.21 -11.82 13.00
C MET A 103 0.32 -10.57 13.71
N ALA A 104 0.97 -10.79 14.84
CA ALA A 104 1.68 -9.73 15.57
C ALA A 104 2.95 -9.28 14.81
N GLN A 105 3.43 -8.08 15.14
CA GLN A 105 4.70 -7.60 14.59
C GLN A 105 5.85 -8.54 14.95
N GLY A 106 6.64 -8.93 13.95
CA GLY A 106 7.81 -9.81 14.15
C GLY A 106 7.45 -11.28 14.36
N ALA A 107 6.17 -11.62 14.48
CA ALA A 107 5.71 -12.99 14.49
C ALA A 107 5.79 -13.61 13.08
N TRP A 108 5.95 -14.92 13.05
CA TRP A 108 5.90 -15.73 11.85
C TRP A 108 5.07 -16.98 12.12
N ARG A 109 4.59 -17.61 11.05
CA ARG A 109 3.85 -18.88 11.09
C ARG A 109 4.26 -19.68 9.86
N GLU A 110 4.49 -20.97 10.04
CA GLU A 110 4.65 -21.89 8.90
C GLU A 110 3.31 -22.06 8.19
N THR A 111 3.37 -22.14 6.87
CA THR A 111 2.21 -22.53 6.07
C THR A 111 2.48 -23.92 5.54
N GLU A 112 1.46 -24.77 5.51
CA GLU A 112 1.59 -26.03 4.75
C GLU A 112 1.91 -25.66 3.29
N GLU A 113 2.91 -26.34 2.73
CA GLU A 113 3.37 -26.12 1.36
C GLU A 113 2.18 -26.33 0.42
N LEU A 114 1.91 -25.35 -0.45
CA LEU A 114 0.99 -25.56 -1.57
C LEU A 114 1.64 -26.63 -2.44
N ALA A 115 1.17 -27.87 -2.34
CA ALA A 115 1.41 -28.87 -3.38
C ALA A 115 1.07 -28.18 -4.70
N ASP A 116 2.07 -28.04 -5.58
CA ASP A 116 1.92 -27.43 -6.89
C ASP A 116 0.69 -28.06 -7.56
N ALA A 117 -0.37 -27.27 -7.73
CA ALA A 117 -1.43 -27.60 -8.66
C ALA A 117 -0.78 -27.45 -10.04
N GLY A 118 -0.39 -28.61 -10.61
CA GLY A 118 0.26 -28.73 -11.90
C GLY A 118 -0.54 -28.18 -13.08
#